data_AF-A0AA38BPX9-F1
#
_entry.id   AF-A0AA38BPX9-F1
#
_cell.length_a   1.000
_cell.length_b   1.000
_cell.length_c   1.000
_cell.angle_alpha   90.00
_cell.angle_beta   90.00
_cell.angle_gamma   90.00
#
_symmetry.space_group_name_H-M   'P 1'
#
loop_
_entity.id
_entity.type
_entity.pdbx_description
1 polymer ?
#
loop_
_entity_poly.entity_id
_entity_poly.type
_entity_poly.pdbx_seq_one_letter_code
_entity_poly.pdbx_strand_id
1 'polypeptide(L)' 'VQAYGVEKDVSLQRRLLQTGGTVDCPSKCGGRCAVAGRQDRCLQYCLICCDKCNCVAPGTSGYTPG' A
#
# COMPACT_ATOMS: atom_id res chain seq x y z
N VAL A 1 14.88 -11.29 6.71
CA VAL A 1 14.08 -11.15 5.47
C VAL A 1 13.77 -9.68 5.27
N GLN A 2 14.36 -9.15 4.19
CA GLN A 2 14.41 -7.78 3.62
C GLN A 2 13.88 -6.57 4.44
N ALA A 3 14.79 -5.61 4.62
CA ALA A 3 14.59 -4.27 5.17
C ALA A 3 13.91 -3.37 4.13
N TYR A 4 12.75 -2.80 4.48
CA TYR A 4 12.04 -1.81 3.65
C TYR A 4 12.54 -0.41 4.00
N GLY A 5 13.66 -0.02 3.41
CA GLY A 5 14.15 1.36 3.43
C GLY A 5 14.37 1.86 2.02
N VAL A 6 13.44 2.65 1.49
CA VAL A 6 13.72 3.66 0.44
C VAL A 6 12.84 4.88 0.74
N GLU A 7 13.37 5.74 1.59
CA GLU A 7 12.97 7.13 1.71
C GLU A 7 13.43 7.86 0.44
N LYS A 8 12.52 8.27 -0.46
CA LYS A 8 12.76 9.39 -1.40
C LYS A 8 11.47 10.19 -1.62
N ASP A 9 11.51 11.43 -1.12
CA ASP A 9 10.72 12.61 -1.54
C ASP A 9 9.18 12.62 -1.38
N VAL A 10 8.72 12.62 -0.12
CA VAL A 10 7.34 12.99 0.28
C VAL A 10 7.20 14.52 0.34
N SER A 11 7.22 15.24 -0.78
CA SER A 11 6.83 16.68 -0.79
C SER A 11 6.41 17.23 -2.15
N LEU A 12 7.05 16.84 -3.25
CA LEU A 12 6.81 17.45 -4.57
C LEU A 12 5.78 16.72 -5.45
N GLN A 13 5.43 15.46 -5.13
CA GLN A 13 4.56 14.64 -5.98
C GLN A 13 3.04 14.88 -5.79
N ARG A 14 2.63 15.73 -4.84
CA ARG A 14 1.22 15.77 -4.35
C ARG A 14 0.23 16.60 -5.18
N ARG A 15 0.61 17.24 -6.31
CA ARG A 15 -0.32 18.14 -7.04
C ARG A 15 -0.51 17.93 -8.54
N LEU A 16 0.19 17.04 -9.24
CA LEU A 16 0.06 16.99 -10.72
C LEU A 16 -0.21 15.65 -11.42
N LEU A 17 -0.27 14.48 -10.75
CA LEU A 17 -0.54 13.21 -11.46
C LEU A 17 -1.51 12.30 -10.70
N GLN A 18 -2.81 12.47 -10.95
CA GLN A 18 -3.80 11.37 -10.88
C GLN A 18 -3.91 10.68 -12.25
N THR A 19 -2.84 10.69 -13.04
CA THR A 19 -2.72 9.95 -14.29
C THR A 19 -2.14 8.58 -13.98
N GLY A 20 -3.03 7.61 -13.71
CA GLY A 20 -2.81 6.17 -13.88
C GLY A 20 -1.42 5.63 -13.55
N GLY A 21 -0.84 6.03 -12.40
CA GLY A 21 0.44 5.50 -11.96
C GLY A 21 0.30 4.03 -11.60
N THR A 22 1.22 3.20 -12.06
CA THR A 22 1.36 1.81 -11.60
C THR A 22 1.40 1.83 -10.07
N VAL A 23 0.49 1.10 -9.41
CA VAL A 23 0.50 1.08 -7.95
C VAL A 23 1.67 0.24 -7.48
N ASP A 24 2.51 0.82 -6.63
CA ASP A 24 3.55 0.07 -5.92
C ASP A 24 2.88 -0.80 -4.85
N CYS A 25 2.38 -1.96 -5.27
CA CYS A 25 1.70 -2.92 -4.42
C CYS A 25 2.55 -3.33 -3.21
N PRO A 26 3.86 -3.64 -3.34
CA PRO A 26 4.69 -4.03 -2.20
C PRO A 26 4.73 -2.97 -1.09
N SER A 27 5.02 -1.71 -1.45
CA SER A 27 5.16 -0.63 -0.46
C SER A 27 3.80 -0.27 0.15
N LYS A 28 2.75 -0.24 -0.67
CA LYS A 28 1.39 0.07 -0.19
C LYS A 28 0.84 -1.02 0.72
N CYS A 29 1.01 -2.29 0.36
CA CYS A 29 0.59 -3.41 1.20
C CYS A 29 1.44 -3.52 2.48
N GLY A 30 2.73 -3.18 2.42
CA GLY A 30 3.57 -3.03 3.60
C GLY A 30 3.00 -2.01 4.58
N GLY A 31 2.64 -0.82 4.08
CA GLY A 31 1.96 0.19 4.88
C GLY A 31 0.61 -0.28 5.44
N ARG A 32 -0.22 -0.93 4.62
CA ARG A 32 -1.55 -1.42 5.01
C ARG A 32 -1.50 -2.51 6.08
N CYS A 33 -0.48 -3.37 6.04
CA CYS A 33 -0.34 -4.52 6.92
C CYS A 33 0.59 -4.29 8.12
N ALA A 34 1.12 -3.07 8.30
CA ALA A 34 2.15 -2.77 9.30
C ALA A 34 1.82 -3.20 10.73
N VAL A 35 0.54 -3.12 11.14
CA VAL A 35 0.07 -3.48 12.50
C VAL A 35 -0.76 -4.77 12.53
N ALA A 36 -0.79 -5.54 11.44
CA ALA A 36 -1.59 -6.76 11.37
C ALA A 36 -1.01 -7.85 12.27
N GLY A 37 -1.82 -8.47 13.14
CA GLY A 37 -1.39 -9.58 13.99
C GLY A 37 -1.00 -10.86 13.24
N ARG A 38 -1.39 -10.97 11.96
CA ARG A 38 -0.91 -12.00 11.01
C ARG A 38 -0.41 -11.32 9.73
N GLN A 39 0.82 -10.82 9.76
CA GLN A 39 1.40 -10.03 8.66
C GLN A 39 1.44 -10.81 7.34
N ASP A 40 1.93 -12.05 7.31
CA ASP A 40 2.06 -12.84 6.07
C ASP A 40 0.72 -13.03 5.37
N ARG A 41 -0.31 -13.37 6.15
CA ARG A 41 -1.68 -13.53 5.64
C ARG A 41 -2.23 -12.21 5.10
N CYS A 42 -1.98 -11.08 5.81
CA CYS A 42 -2.40 -9.77 5.35
C CYS A 42 -1.74 -9.40 4.01
N LEU A 43 -0.41 -9.56 3.93
CA LEU A 43 0.36 -9.25 2.74
C LEU A 43 -0.08 -10.10 1.55
N GLN A 44 -0.26 -11.41 1.73
CA GLN A 44 -0.72 -12.31 0.68
C GLN A 44 -2.03 -11.84 0.05
N TYR A 45 -3.07 -11.59 0.86
CA TYR A 45 -4.36 -11.14 0.32
C TYR A 45 -4.30 -9.72 -0.22
N CYS A 46 -3.56 -8.81 0.42
CA CYS A 46 -3.39 -7.45 -0.06
C CYS A 46 -2.75 -7.42 -1.45
N LEU A 47 -1.69 -8.20 -1.67
CA LEU A 47 -0.99 -8.27 -2.95
C LEU A 47 -1.88 -8.86 -4.04
N ILE A 48 -2.66 -9.91 -3.75
CA ILE A 48 -3.63 -10.48 -4.70
C ILE A 48 -4.68 -9.44 -5.11
N CYS A 49 -5.21 -8.67 -4.16
CA CYS A 49 -6.18 -7.62 -4.45
C CYS A 49 -5.53 -6.47 -5.25
N CYS A 50 -4.31 -6.08 -4.88
CA CYS A 50 -3.61 -4.99 -5.55
C CYS A 50 -3.25 -5.34 -7.00
N ASP A 51 -2.83 -6.58 -7.28
CA ASP A 51 -2.54 -7.04 -8.64
C ASP A 51 -3.78 -6.98 -9.54
N LYS A 52 -4.95 -7.36 -9.00
CA LYS A 52 -6.22 -7.33 -9.74
C LYS A 52 -6.81 -5.94 -9.91
N CYS A 53 -6.78 -5.14 -8.85
CA CYS A 53 -7.52 -3.89 -8.76
C CYS A 53 -6.63 -2.66 -8.94
N ASN A 54 -5.30 -2.84 -8.96
CA ASN A 54 -4.30 -1.78 -8.99
C ASN A 54 -4.62 -0.69 -7.95
N CYS A 55 -4.97 -1.11 -6.73
CA CYS A 55 -5.43 -0.24 -5.65
C CYS A 55 -5.17 -0.87 -4.28
N VAL A 56 -4.77 -0.05 -3.31
CA VAL A 56 -4.65 -0.42 -1.89
C VAL A 56 -5.22 0.72 -1.05
N ALA A 57 -6.26 0.44 -0.26
CA ALA A 57 -6.84 1.48 0.59
C ALA A 57 -5.82 1.94 1.66
N PRO A 58 -5.80 3.25 1.99
CA PRO A 58 -4.89 3.80 2.99
C PRO A 58 -5.26 3.36 4.41
N GLY A 59 -4.37 3.64 5.36
CA GLY A 59 -4.53 3.23 6.77
C GLY A 59 -4.18 1.76 7.00
N THR A 60 -4.39 1.29 8.23
CA THR A 60 -3.98 -0.05 8.68
C THR A 60 -5.13 -0.89 9.25
N SER A 61 -6.31 -0.29 9.42
CA SER A 61 -7.53 -0.93 9.94
C SER A 61 -8.77 -0.35 9.25
N GLY A 62 -9.90 -1.08 9.31
CA GLY A 62 -11.26 -0.72 8.87
C GLY A 62 -11.41 0.45 7.90
N TYR A 63 -11.73 0.16 6.64
CA TYR A 63 -12.28 1.18 5.75
C TYR A 63 -13.81 1.12 5.84
N THR A 64 -14.41 1.93 6.72
CA THR A 64 -15.85 2.23 6.69
C THR A 64 -16.04 3.49 5.85
N PRO A 65 -16.57 3.38 4.62
CA PRO A 65 -17.07 4.55 3.93
C PRO A 65 -18.32 5.03 4.69
N GLY A 66 -18.26 6.24 5.23
CA GLY A 66 -19.41 6.95 5.77
C GLY A 66 -20.28 7.51 4.65
#